data_AF-A0A3D2PUR8-F1
#
_entry.id   AF-A0A3D2PUR8-F1
#
_cell.length_a   1.000
_cell.length_b   1.000
_cell.length_c   1.000
_cell.angle_alpha   90.00
_cell.angle_beta   90.00
_cell.angle_gamma   90.00
#
_symmetry.space_group_name_H-M   'P 1'
#
loop_
_entity.id
_entity.type
_entity.pdbx_description
1 polymer ?
#
loop_
_entity_poly.entity_id
_entity_poly.type
_entity_poly.pdbx_seq_one_letter_code
_entity_poly.pdbx_strand_id
1 'polypeptide(L)'
;MVKKYSFGNPIETDAVVKDIAETEWKDGVFRKVGNSFHYTLRPDEIIYGLGENVRGMNKRGWRYVSECADNPNHCEHTSSLYGAHNFIMIGDGVQKTCGLFVDTPGRVTFDAGYTDIDELCITMEDGDYKLYLIEGASYPDVVKEFRELIGRSYIAPRWAFGYGQSRWSYNTADEVREVAAEYKKRNIPIDSIYLDIDYMERYKDFTINRDTFADFEDLVEEMK
;
A
#
# COMPACT_ATOMS: atom_id res chain seq x y z
N MET A 1 -4.49 -8.04 21.39
CA MET A 1 -4.98 -6.82 22.09
C MET A 1 -4.50 -5.62 21.29
N VAL A 2 -5.31 -4.58 21.12
CA VAL A 2 -4.90 -3.34 20.43
C VAL A 2 -4.85 -2.20 21.43
N LYS A 3 -3.75 -1.44 21.42
CA LYS A 3 -3.58 -0.20 22.21
C LYS A 3 -3.40 0.97 21.25
N LYS A 4 -4.18 2.03 21.46
CA LYS A 4 -4.09 3.28 20.69
C LYS A 4 -3.39 4.35 21.53
N TYR A 5 -2.38 4.99 20.94
CA TYR A 5 -1.67 6.12 21.52
C TYR A 5 -1.79 7.32 20.59
N SER A 6 -2.04 8.50 21.15
CA SER A 6 -2.12 9.75 20.39
C SER A 6 -1.01 10.69 20.85
N PHE A 7 -0.30 11.29 19.90
CA PHE A 7 0.76 12.26 20.14
C PHE A 7 0.43 13.55 19.40
N GLY A 8 0.58 14.68 20.07
CA GLY A 8 0.25 15.99 19.51
C GLY A 8 -1.24 16.13 19.18
N ASN A 9 -1.55 16.73 18.04
CA ASN A 9 -2.89 16.92 17.49
C ASN A 9 -3.00 16.21 16.12
N PRO A 10 -3.07 14.87 16.09
CA PRO A 10 -3.05 14.11 14.84
C PRO A 10 -4.25 14.42 13.95
N ILE A 11 -4.00 14.49 12.64
CA ILE A 11 -5.04 14.55 11.63
C ILE A 11 -5.81 13.22 11.64
N GLU A 12 -7.15 13.28 11.52
CA GLU A 12 -7.97 12.10 11.31
C GLU A 12 -7.80 11.61 9.87
N THR A 13 -7.22 10.43 9.69
CA THR A 13 -6.97 9.82 8.37
C THR A 13 -8.11 8.92 7.92
N ASP A 14 -9.03 8.58 8.82
CA ASP A 14 -10.07 7.57 8.65
C ASP A 14 -9.53 6.16 8.28
N ALA A 15 -8.24 5.90 8.53
CA ALA A 15 -7.62 4.61 8.23
C ALA A 15 -8.13 3.47 9.14
N VAL A 16 -8.62 3.81 10.33
CA VAL A 16 -9.10 2.88 11.35
C VAL A 16 -10.58 3.10 11.57
N VAL A 17 -11.40 2.05 11.35
CA VAL A 17 -12.86 2.15 11.40
C VAL A 17 -13.46 1.71 12.74
N LYS A 18 -12.65 1.08 13.61
CA LYS A 18 -13.07 0.71 14.96
C LYS A 18 -12.68 1.82 15.95
N ASP A 19 -13.61 2.17 16.84
CA ASP A 19 -13.27 3.06 17.96
C ASP A 19 -12.45 2.29 19.01
N ILE A 20 -11.31 2.87 19.38
CA ILE A 20 -10.39 2.32 20.38
C ILE A 20 -10.09 3.42 21.38
N ALA A 21 -10.30 3.12 22.67
CA ALA A 21 -9.96 4.04 23.74
C ALA A 21 -8.45 4.36 23.75
N GLU A 22 -8.12 5.64 23.94
CA GLU A 22 -6.74 6.06 24.08
C GLU A 22 -6.11 5.49 25.35
N THR A 23 -4.84 5.12 25.24
CA THR A 23 -4.01 4.64 26.33
C THR A 23 -2.80 5.56 26.49
N GLU A 24 -2.34 5.75 27.72
CA GLU A 24 -1.11 6.48 27.99
C GLU A 24 0.11 5.65 27.54
N TRP A 25 1.10 6.29 26.91
CA TRP A 25 2.31 5.61 26.45
C TRP A 25 3.14 5.03 27.61
N LYS A 26 3.01 3.72 27.85
CA LYS A 26 3.73 2.96 28.89
C LYS A 26 4.06 1.53 28.45
N ASP A 27 4.21 1.32 27.16
CA ASP A 27 4.14 -0.03 26.58
C ASP A 27 5.39 -0.88 26.78
N GLY A 28 6.57 -0.25 26.93
CA GLY A 28 7.83 -0.94 27.20
C GLY A 28 8.40 -1.76 26.03
N VAL A 29 7.63 -1.99 24.96
CA VAL A 29 8.10 -2.67 23.74
C VAL A 29 9.02 -1.77 22.92
N PHE A 30 8.65 -0.50 22.73
CA PHE A 30 9.46 0.48 22.02
C PHE A 30 10.01 1.54 22.98
N ARG A 31 11.28 1.90 22.80
CA ARG A 31 11.87 3.07 23.46
C ARG A 31 11.60 4.31 22.62
N LYS A 32 10.84 5.27 23.16
CA LYS A 32 10.58 6.55 22.51
C LYS A 32 11.70 7.56 22.79
N VAL A 33 12.23 8.21 21.76
CA VAL A 33 13.21 9.31 21.84
C VAL A 33 12.78 10.39 20.85
N GLY A 34 12.34 11.56 21.33
CA GLY A 34 11.75 12.58 20.45
C GLY A 34 10.55 12.01 19.68
N ASN A 35 10.55 12.14 18.34
CA ASN A 35 9.55 11.55 17.44
C ASN A 35 9.98 10.21 16.83
N SER A 36 10.96 9.54 17.47
CA SER A 36 11.47 8.25 17.05
C SER A 36 11.11 7.15 18.05
N PHE A 37 10.81 5.97 17.52
CA PHE A 37 10.54 4.74 18.27
C PHE A 37 11.60 3.70 17.91
N HIS A 38 12.30 3.21 18.92
CA HIS A 38 13.41 2.28 18.79
C HIS A 38 13.03 0.91 19.34
N TYR A 39 13.39 -0.14 18.62
CA TYR A 39 13.23 -1.53 19.02
C TYR A 39 14.53 -2.31 18.77
N THR A 40 15.01 -3.02 19.78
CA THR A 40 16.20 -3.88 19.66
C THR A 40 15.81 -5.21 19.03
N LEU A 41 16.31 -5.46 17.83
CA LEU A 41 16.07 -6.67 17.06
C LEU A 41 16.97 -7.81 17.56
N ARG A 42 16.40 -9.00 17.76
CA ARG A 42 17.20 -10.22 17.90
C ARG A 42 17.65 -10.73 16.53
N PRO A 43 18.76 -11.49 16.42
CA PRO A 43 19.27 -11.95 15.12
C PRO A 43 18.27 -12.76 14.28
N ASP A 44 17.35 -13.47 14.93
CA ASP A 44 16.36 -14.35 14.30
C ASP A 44 15.00 -13.68 14.04
N GLU A 45 14.78 -12.45 14.51
CA GLU A 45 13.52 -11.76 14.28
C GLU A 45 13.36 -11.29 12.83
N ILE A 46 12.12 -11.36 12.36
CA ILE A 46 11.71 -10.91 11.04
C ILE A 46 10.84 -9.66 11.18
N ILE A 47 11.05 -8.71 10.27
CA ILE A 47 10.17 -7.55 10.10
C ILE A 47 9.33 -7.79 8.84
N TYR A 48 8.01 -7.87 8.99
CA TYR A 48 7.06 -7.90 7.87
C TYR A 48 6.33 -6.57 7.77
N GLY A 49 5.66 -6.34 6.64
CA GLY A 49 4.76 -5.20 6.43
C GLY A 49 5.26 -4.23 5.36
N LEU A 50 4.94 -2.96 5.52
CA LEU A 50 5.21 -1.85 4.59
C LEU A 50 4.52 -1.93 3.22
N GLY A 51 3.67 -2.93 2.99
CA GLY A 51 2.86 -3.06 1.78
C GLY A 51 3.68 -2.95 0.50
N GLU A 52 3.30 -2.02 -0.38
CA GLU A 52 4.03 -1.70 -1.60
C GLU A 52 5.37 -1.02 -1.31
N ASN A 53 6.45 -1.81 -1.31
CA ASN A 53 7.83 -1.34 -1.18
C ASN A 53 8.76 -2.28 -1.94
N VAL A 54 9.93 -1.78 -2.36
CA VAL A 54 10.99 -2.63 -2.92
C VAL A 54 11.57 -3.59 -1.86
N ARG A 55 12.57 -4.39 -2.26
CA ARG A 55 13.23 -5.44 -1.45
C ARG A 55 12.31 -6.64 -1.19
N GLY A 56 12.67 -7.46 -0.20
CA GLY A 56 11.98 -8.71 0.11
C GLY A 56 10.83 -8.55 1.11
N MET A 57 10.23 -9.70 1.46
CA MET A 57 9.21 -9.81 2.50
C MET A 57 9.75 -9.51 3.90
N ASN A 58 10.95 -10.01 4.22
CA ASN A 58 11.68 -9.58 5.41
C ASN A 58 12.28 -8.21 5.13
N LYS A 59 11.79 -7.18 5.83
CA LYS A 59 12.17 -5.79 5.59
C LYS A 59 13.55 -5.44 6.17
N ARG A 60 14.18 -6.32 6.96
CA ARG A 60 15.49 -6.06 7.60
C ARG A 60 16.58 -5.69 6.58
N GLY A 61 17.51 -4.84 7.00
CA GLY A 61 18.71 -4.44 6.26
C GLY A 61 18.50 -3.25 5.31
N TRP A 62 17.38 -2.54 5.39
CA TRP A 62 17.11 -1.39 4.51
C TRP A 62 16.35 -0.27 5.21
N ARG A 63 16.39 0.92 4.60
CA ARG A 63 15.63 2.10 5.02
C ARG A 63 14.51 2.39 4.04
N TYR A 64 13.27 2.39 4.53
CA TYR A 64 12.07 2.69 3.77
C TYR A 64 11.52 4.04 4.21
N VAL A 65 10.98 4.81 3.28
CA VAL A 65 10.40 6.12 3.55
C VAL A 65 9.00 6.14 2.97
N SER A 66 8.01 6.32 3.83
CA SER A 66 6.62 6.51 3.45
C SER A 66 6.43 7.94 2.98
N GLU A 67 6.55 8.11 1.67
CA GLU A 67 6.36 9.36 0.93
C GLU A 67 5.95 8.97 -0.50
N CYS A 68 4.66 9.11 -0.81
CA CYS A 68 4.13 8.69 -2.11
C CYS A 68 4.85 9.45 -3.24
N ALA A 69 5.56 8.72 -4.09
CA ALA A 69 6.42 9.28 -5.12
C ALA A 69 6.21 8.59 -6.46
N ASP A 70 6.16 9.39 -7.53
CA ASP A 70 6.22 8.88 -8.89
C ASP A 70 7.69 8.66 -9.28
N ASN A 71 8.08 7.39 -9.35
CA ASN A 71 9.37 6.96 -9.87
C ASN A 71 9.15 5.79 -10.84
N PRO A 72 9.42 5.95 -12.15
CA PRO A 72 9.25 4.86 -13.11
C PRO A 72 10.38 3.81 -13.06
N ASN A 73 11.49 4.09 -12.36
CA ASN A 73 12.66 3.22 -12.28
C ASN A 73 12.80 2.62 -10.87
N HIS A 74 12.11 1.52 -10.61
CA HIS A 74 12.13 0.83 -9.31
C HIS A 74 13.39 0.01 -9.11
N CYS A 75 14.46 0.70 -8.71
CA CYS A 75 15.73 0.06 -8.40
C CYS A 75 15.76 -0.40 -6.94
N GLU A 76 16.67 -1.33 -6.62
CA GLU A 76 16.84 -1.82 -5.25
C GLU A 76 17.23 -0.73 -4.23
N HIS A 77 17.78 0.39 -4.68
CA HIS A 77 18.17 1.52 -3.81
C HIS A 77 17.03 2.52 -3.57
N THR A 78 15.86 2.32 -4.19
CA THR A 78 14.69 3.18 -3.98
C THR A 78 14.18 3.03 -2.55
N SER A 79 13.84 4.15 -1.90
CA SER A 79 13.31 4.17 -0.53
C SER A 79 11.80 4.40 -0.45
N SER A 80 11.20 4.96 -1.50
CA SER A 80 9.78 5.34 -1.56
C SER A 80 9.19 4.96 -2.91
N LEU A 81 7.94 4.47 -2.91
CA LEU A 81 7.16 4.15 -4.11
C LEU A 81 5.82 4.93 -4.04
N TYR A 82 4.79 4.46 -4.75
CA TYR A 82 3.49 5.14 -4.84
C TYR A 82 2.67 5.06 -3.54
N GLY A 83 2.79 3.97 -2.78
CA GLY A 83 2.04 3.74 -1.56
C GLY A 83 2.79 4.06 -0.26
N ALA A 84 2.07 4.57 0.74
CA ALA A 84 2.52 4.77 2.11
C ALA A 84 1.75 3.85 3.07
N HIS A 85 2.21 2.61 3.24
CA HIS A 85 1.55 1.60 4.07
C HIS A 85 2.28 1.43 5.42
N ASN A 86 1.99 2.31 6.37
CA ASN A 86 2.71 2.47 7.64
C ASN A 86 2.48 1.36 8.70
N PHE A 87 2.31 0.11 8.28
CA PHE A 87 2.11 -1.03 9.17
C PHE A 87 3.26 -2.01 9.07
N ILE A 88 3.82 -2.40 10.22
CA ILE A 88 4.84 -3.44 10.32
C ILE A 88 4.47 -4.46 11.40
N MET A 89 5.09 -5.63 11.32
CA MET A 89 5.08 -6.62 12.38
C MET A 89 6.49 -7.07 12.70
N ILE A 90 6.82 -7.20 13.98
CA ILE A 90 8.11 -7.66 14.46
C ILE A 90 7.89 -8.75 15.51
N GLY A 91 8.80 -9.72 15.59
CA GLY A 91 8.76 -10.77 16.59
C GLY A 91 9.47 -12.04 16.16
N ASP A 92 9.29 -13.08 16.96
CA ASP A 92 9.72 -14.45 16.64
C ASP A 92 8.62 -15.30 15.97
N GLY A 93 7.38 -14.77 15.91
CA GLY A 93 6.22 -15.46 15.34
C GLY A 93 5.66 -16.60 16.20
N VAL A 94 6.18 -16.83 17.41
CA VAL A 94 5.83 -17.99 18.26
C VAL A 94 5.51 -17.61 19.71
N GLN A 95 6.29 -16.72 20.33
CA GLN A 95 6.12 -16.32 21.73
C GLN A 95 5.89 -14.82 21.90
N LYS A 96 6.47 -13.99 21.03
CA LYS A 96 6.33 -12.54 21.06
C LYS A 96 6.22 -12.01 19.64
N THR A 97 5.00 -11.62 19.26
CA THR A 97 4.74 -10.92 18.01
C THR A 97 3.95 -9.64 18.29
N CYS A 98 4.43 -8.52 17.77
CA CYS A 98 3.72 -7.25 17.80
C CYS A 98 3.57 -6.69 16.38
N GLY A 99 2.45 -6.01 16.16
CA GLY A 99 2.22 -5.14 15.02
C GLY A 99 2.26 -3.69 15.47
N LEU A 100 2.83 -2.82 14.64
CA LEU A 100 2.79 -1.38 14.86
C LEU A 100 2.27 -0.71 13.59
N PHE A 101 1.17 0.04 13.72
CA PHE A 101 0.66 0.93 12.68
C PHE A 101 0.89 2.38 13.10
N VAL A 102 1.59 3.13 12.25
CA VAL A 102 1.80 4.58 12.41
C VAL A 102 0.79 5.31 11.56
N ASP A 103 -0.20 5.91 12.21
CA ASP A 103 -1.29 6.60 11.55
C ASP A 103 -1.00 8.11 11.51
N THR A 104 -0.49 8.53 10.36
CA THR A 104 -0.18 9.91 10.03
C THR A 104 -0.09 10.07 8.51
N PRO A 105 -0.55 11.20 7.95
CA PRO A 105 -0.32 11.53 6.55
C PRO A 105 1.09 12.12 6.28
N GLY A 106 1.86 12.42 7.34
CA GLY A 106 3.21 12.96 7.23
C GLY A 106 4.25 11.91 6.85
N ARG A 107 5.48 12.37 6.58
CA ARG A 107 6.59 11.47 6.20
C ARG A 107 7.03 10.60 7.38
N VAL A 108 7.15 9.29 7.13
CA VAL A 108 7.64 8.31 8.12
C VAL A 108 8.85 7.57 7.56
N THR A 109 9.94 7.51 8.32
CA THR A 109 11.13 6.73 7.98
C THR A 109 11.22 5.47 8.84
N PHE A 110 11.32 4.32 8.20
CA PHE A 110 11.56 3.01 8.81
C PHE A 110 13.00 2.58 8.51
N ASP A 111 13.93 2.82 9.43
CA ASP A 111 15.28 2.25 9.39
C ASP A 111 15.23 0.85 10.02
N ALA A 112 15.07 -0.17 9.17
CA ALA A 112 14.87 -1.56 9.58
C ALA A 112 16.21 -2.30 9.69
N GLY A 113 17.13 -1.79 10.49
CA GLY A 113 18.46 -2.36 10.63
C GLY A 113 19.44 -2.00 9.50
N TYR A 114 19.25 -0.84 8.87
CA TYR A 114 20.17 -0.32 7.85
C TYR A 114 21.35 0.41 8.48
N THR A 115 21.08 1.25 9.48
CA THR A 115 22.13 1.98 10.21
C THR A 115 22.83 1.09 11.24
N ASP A 116 22.05 0.30 11.99
CA ASP A 116 22.54 -0.68 12.97
C ASP A 116 21.69 -1.95 12.83
N ILE A 117 22.31 -3.08 12.50
CA ILE A 117 21.62 -4.35 12.18
C ILE A 117 20.72 -4.87 13.32
N ASP A 118 21.01 -4.46 14.55
CA ASP A 118 20.29 -4.85 15.76
C ASP A 118 19.23 -3.82 16.18
N GLU A 119 18.99 -2.76 15.40
CA GLU A 119 17.99 -1.72 15.72
C GLU A 119 16.97 -1.52 14.59
N LEU A 120 15.69 -1.52 14.96
CA LEU A 120 14.62 -0.91 14.18
C LEU A 120 14.36 0.49 14.75
N CYS A 121 14.48 1.52 13.91
CA CYS A 121 14.14 2.89 14.26
C CYS A 121 13.05 3.43 13.32
N ILE A 122 11.94 3.88 13.90
CA ILE A 122 10.80 4.45 13.19
C ILE A 122 10.69 5.90 13.57
N THR A 123 10.86 6.80 12.61
CA THR A 123 10.91 8.25 12.86
C THR A 123 9.82 8.94 12.07
N MET A 124 8.96 9.67 12.77
CA MET A 124 8.00 10.58 12.17
C MET A 124 8.64 11.96 12.03
N GLU A 125 8.41 12.61 10.89
CA GLU A 125 8.89 13.98 10.66
C GLU A 125 8.24 14.97 11.65
N ASP A 126 6.94 14.84 11.86
CA ASP A 126 6.14 15.70 12.73
C ASP A 126 5.80 15.04 14.08
N GLY A 127 5.33 15.87 15.04
CA GLY A 127 4.90 15.44 16.38
C GLY A 127 3.47 14.92 16.47
N ASP A 128 2.73 14.93 15.35
CA ASP A 128 1.28 14.70 15.28
C ASP A 128 0.99 13.34 14.59
N TYR A 129 0.71 12.31 15.38
CA TYR A 129 0.45 10.95 14.88
C TYR A 129 -0.30 10.11 15.91
N LYS A 130 -1.02 9.10 15.43
CA LYS A 130 -1.52 8.01 16.29
C LYS A 130 -0.68 6.76 16.06
N LEU A 131 -0.49 5.98 17.12
CA LEU A 131 0.12 4.65 17.05
C LEU A 131 -0.88 3.60 17.49
N TYR A 132 -0.99 2.53 16.72
CA TYR A 132 -1.73 1.34 17.11
C TYR A 132 -0.75 0.20 17.29
N LEU A 133 -0.59 -0.23 18.54
CA LEU A 133 0.19 -1.41 18.86
C LEU A 133 -0.74 -2.62 19.00
N ILE A 134 -0.42 -3.68 18.29
CA ILE A 134 -1.22 -4.89 18.18
C ILE A 134 -0.40 -6.05 18.75
N GLU A 135 -0.84 -6.60 19.87
CA GLU A 135 -0.24 -7.80 20.45
C GLU A 135 -0.97 -9.05 19.95
N GLY A 136 -0.21 -10.03 19.45
CA GLY A 136 -0.73 -11.32 19.00
C GLY A 136 0.25 -12.46 19.31
N ALA A 137 -0.26 -13.71 19.31
CA ALA A 137 0.58 -14.88 19.53
C ALA A 137 1.43 -15.23 18.30
N SER A 138 1.00 -14.82 17.11
CA SER A 138 1.64 -15.11 15.83
C SER A 138 1.45 -13.96 14.82
N TYR A 139 2.22 -13.94 13.74
CA TYR A 139 2.02 -12.96 12.66
C TYR A 139 0.59 -13.01 12.05
N PRO A 140 -0.01 -14.19 11.77
CA PRO A 140 -1.39 -14.25 11.31
C PRO A 140 -2.40 -13.60 12.26
N ASP A 141 -2.23 -13.75 13.58
CA ASP A 141 -3.13 -13.13 14.56
C ASP A 141 -3.03 -11.60 14.52
N VAL A 142 -1.81 -11.08 14.43
CA VAL A 142 -1.54 -9.65 14.33
C VAL A 142 -2.12 -9.07 13.03
N VAL A 143 -1.91 -9.73 11.88
CA VAL A 143 -2.52 -9.29 10.60
C VAL A 143 -4.04 -9.35 10.68
N LYS A 144 -4.61 -10.41 11.26
CA LYS A 144 -6.07 -10.54 11.38
C LYS A 144 -6.66 -9.40 12.19
N GLU A 145 -6.07 -9.09 13.34
CA GLU A 145 -6.52 -7.98 14.18
C GLU A 145 -6.39 -6.63 13.46
N PHE A 146 -5.26 -6.39 12.77
CA PHE A 146 -5.07 -5.18 11.96
C PHE A 146 -6.10 -5.08 10.82
N ARG A 147 -6.41 -6.19 10.15
CA ARG A 147 -7.41 -6.23 9.06
C ARG A 147 -8.83 -6.00 9.54
N GLU A 148 -9.16 -6.41 10.76
CA GLU A 148 -10.43 -6.03 11.35
C GLU A 148 -10.46 -4.56 11.76
N LEU A 149 -9.33 -4.01 12.20
CA LEU A 149 -9.18 -2.61 12.62
C LEU A 149 -9.44 -1.62 11.49
N ILE A 150 -8.90 -1.89 10.30
CA ILE A 150 -9.04 -1.04 9.11
C ILE A 150 -10.28 -1.35 8.27
N GLY A 151 -11.09 -2.33 8.69
CA GLY A 151 -12.35 -2.68 8.06
C GLY A 151 -12.25 -3.63 6.86
N ARG A 152 -13.42 -3.91 6.28
CA ARG A 152 -13.52 -4.83 5.14
C ARG A 152 -12.90 -4.19 3.89
N SER A 153 -11.97 -4.91 3.28
CA SER A 153 -11.35 -4.49 2.02
C SER A 153 -12.35 -4.43 0.87
N TYR A 154 -12.02 -3.62 -0.14
CA TYR A 154 -12.71 -3.59 -1.43
C TYR A 154 -12.88 -5.00 -2.02
N ILE A 155 -14.06 -5.27 -2.58
CA ILE A 155 -14.39 -6.52 -3.28
C ILE A 155 -14.62 -6.18 -4.74
N ALA A 156 -13.73 -6.67 -5.60
CA ALA A 156 -13.81 -6.45 -7.04
C ALA A 156 -14.94 -7.25 -7.70
N PRO A 157 -15.54 -6.76 -8.80
CA PRO A 157 -16.47 -7.55 -9.61
C PRO A 157 -15.75 -8.74 -10.25
N ARG A 158 -16.49 -9.82 -10.52
CA ARG A 158 -15.90 -11.10 -10.97
C ARG A 158 -15.07 -10.99 -12.25
N TRP A 159 -15.48 -10.17 -13.22
CA TRP A 159 -14.76 -9.99 -14.49
C TRP A 159 -13.35 -9.41 -14.27
N ALA A 160 -13.11 -8.67 -13.18
CA ALA A 160 -11.80 -8.08 -12.89
C ALA A 160 -10.73 -9.11 -12.50
N PHE A 161 -11.12 -10.38 -12.28
CA PHE A 161 -10.19 -11.50 -12.09
C PHE A 161 -9.83 -12.19 -13.41
N GLY A 162 -10.42 -11.75 -14.53
CA GLY A 162 -10.07 -12.18 -15.87
C GLY A 162 -8.75 -11.58 -16.36
N TYR A 163 -8.35 -11.97 -17.57
CA TYR A 163 -7.16 -11.40 -18.20
C TYR A 163 -7.46 -10.01 -18.78
N GLY A 164 -6.61 -9.03 -18.47
CA GLY A 164 -6.70 -7.68 -18.99
C GLY A 164 -5.50 -7.34 -19.87
N GLN A 165 -5.76 -6.73 -21.03
CA GLN A 165 -4.73 -6.23 -21.95
C GLN A 165 -4.62 -4.70 -21.84
N SER A 166 -3.39 -4.17 -21.78
CA SER A 166 -3.14 -2.74 -21.68
C SER A 166 -1.92 -2.30 -22.51
N ARG A 167 -1.90 -1.03 -22.91
CA ARG A 167 -0.78 -0.35 -23.54
C ARG A 167 -0.96 1.16 -23.35
N TRP A 168 0.15 1.87 -23.17
CA TRP A 168 0.23 3.31 -23.42
C TRP A 168 0.59 3.54 -24.91
N SER A 169 -0.32 3.88 -25.81
CA SER A 169 -1.80 3.89 -25.73
C SER A 169 -2.42 2.96 -26.78
N TYR A 170 -3.74 2.82 -26.72
CA TYR A 170 -4.59 2.58 -27.89
C TYR A 170 -5.24 3.92 -28.29
N ASN A 171 -4.89 4.44 -29.47
CA ASN A 171 -5.20 5.82 -29.86
C ASN A 171 -6.57 5.98 -30.53
N THR A 172 -7.16 4.89 -31.02
CA THR A 172 -8.40 4.90 -31.80
C THR A 172 -9.30 3.72 -31.45
N ALA A 173 -10.59 3.85 -31.74
CA ALA A 173 -11.56 2.75 -31.60
C ALA A 173 -11.17 1.51 -32.43
N ASP A 174 -10.56 1.70 -33.60
CA ASP A 174 -10.17 0.59 -34.47
C ASP A 174 -8.98 -0.22 -33.91
N GLU A 175 -8.02 0.44 -33.25
CA GLU A 175 -6.95 -0.28 -32.54
C GLU A 175 -7.51 -1.17 -31.41
N VAL A 176 -8.54 -0.69 -30.69
CA VAL A 176 -9.22 -1.49 -29.66
C VAL A 176 -9.93 -2.70 -30.27
N ARG A 177 -10.64 -2.50 -31.39
CA ARG A 177 -11.29 -3.59 -32.13
C ARG A 177 -10.28 -4.61 -32.65
N GLU A 178 -9.14 -4.16 -33.15
CA GLU A 178 -8.07 -5.04 -33.63
C GLU A 178 -7.55 -5.93 -32.49
N VAL A 179 -7.29 -5.35 -31.31
CA VAL A 179 -6.90 -6.12 -30.12
C VAL A 179 -7.97 -7.18 -29.80
N ALA A 180 -9.23 -6.79 -29.64
CA ALA A 180 -10.32 -7.72 -29.33
C ALA A 180 -10.44 -8.85 -30.38
N ALA A 181 -10.37 -8.49 -31.67
CA ALA A 181 -10.46 -9.43 -32.78
C ALA A 181 -9.30 -10.43 -32.78
N GLU A 182 -8.07 -9.99 -32.51
CA GLU A 182 -6.88 -10.84 -32.54
C GLU A 182 -6.81 -11.80 -31.33
N TYR A 183 -7.28 -11.39 -30.15
CA TYR A 183 -7.49 -12.28 -29.00
C TYR A 183 -8.55 -13.35 -29.30
N LYS A 184 -9.71 -12.93 -29.83
CA LYS A 184 -10.81 -13.84 -30.22
C LYS A 184 -10.36 -14.84 -31.27
N LYS A 185 -9.69 -14.39 -32.33
CA LYS A 185 -9.15 -15.21 -33.41
C LYS A 185 -8.14 -16.26 -32.94
N ARG A 186 -7.34 -15.94 -31.92
CA ARG A 186 -6.36 -16.86 -31.31
C ARG A 186 -6.93 -17.72 -30.18
N ASN A 187 -8.21 -17.54 -29.83
CA ASN A 187 -8.85 -18.23 -28.72
C ASN A 187 -8.10 -18.00 -27.39
N ILE A 188 -7.60 -16.77 -27.16
CA ILE A 188 -6.99 -16.35 -25.89
C ILE A 188 -8.06 -15.64 -25.07
N PRO A 189 -8.36 -16.08 -23.83
CA PRO A 189 -9.33 -15.41 -22.97
C PRO A 189 -8.93 -13.97 -22.65
N ILE A 190 -9.89 -13.06 -22.67
CA ILE A 190 -9.73 -11.65 -22.31
C ILE A 190 -11.07 -11.14 -21.75
N ASP A 191 -11.02 -10.41 -20.64
CA ASP A 191 -12.18 -9.81 -19.97
C ASP A 191 -12.12 -8.27 -19.96
N SER A 192 -10.96 -7.67 -20.22
CA SER A 192 -10.81 -6.21 -20.27
C SER A 192 -9.71 -5.73 -21.22
N ILE A 193 -9.94 -4.56 -21.82
CA ILE A 193 -8.95 -3.77 -22.55
C ILE A 193 -8.89 -2.40 -21.88
N TYR A 194 -7.70 -2.00 -21.42
CA TYR A 194 -7.49 -0.71 -20.74
C TYR A 194 -7.27 0.39 -21.79
N LEU A 195 -7.99 1.50 -21.66
CA LEU A 195 -7.75 2.71 -22.41
C LEU A 195 -6.89 3.66 -21.58
N ASP A 196 -5.69 3.96 -22.09
CA ASP A 196 -4.77 4.94 -21.51
C ASP A 196 -5.09 6.36 -22.02
N ILE A 197 -4.38 7.38 -21.56
CA ILE A 197 -4.72 8.81 -21.64
C ILE A 197 -5.16 9.37 -23.01
N ASP A 198 -4.81 8.71 -24.13
CA ASP A 198 -5.10 9.17 -25.49
C ASP A 198 -6.57 8.99 -25.94
N TYR A 199 -7.40 8.26 -25.18
CA TYR A 199 -8.85 8.26 -25.42
C TYR A 199 -9.52 9.60 -25.04
N MET A 200 -8.86 10.41 -24.21
CA MET A 200 -9.39 11.66 -23.67
C MET A 200 -9.23 12.81 -24.67
N GLU A 201 -10.13 13.80 -24.61
CA GLU A 201 -9.94 15.04 -25.36
C GLU A 201 -8.82 15.86 -24.69
N ARG A 202 -7.62 15.85 -25.27
CA ARG A 202 -6.45 16.60 -24.77
C ARG A 202 -6.17 16.33 -23.28
N TYR A 203 -6.25 15.07 -22.85
CA TYR A 203 -5.99 14.61 -21.48
C TYR A 203 -6.91 15.21 -20.41
N LYS A 204 -8.10 15.70 -20.79
CA LYS A 204 -9.09 16.21 -19.85
C LYS A 204 -9.88 15.06 -19.24
N ASP A 205 -9.93 15.00 -17.92
CA ASP A 205 -10.77 14.06 -17.19
C ASP A 205 -12.24 14.15 -17.65
N PHE A 206 -12.91 13.00 -17.68
CA PHE A 206 -14.32 12.87 -18.06
C PHE A 206 -14.66 13.35 -19.47
N THR A 207 -13.70 13.28 -20.40
CA THR A 207 -13.90 13.59 -21.83
C THR A 207 -13.50 12.41 -22.72
N ILE A 208 -14.02 12.41 -23.95
CA ILE A 208 -13.67 11.45 -25.00
C ILE A 208 -13.21 12.26 -26.22
N ASN A 209 -12.09 11.86 -26.83
CA ASN A 209 -11.66 12.40 -28.11
C ASN A 209 -12.59 11.91 -29.22
N ARG A 210 -13.55 12.75 -29.62
CA ARG A 210 -14.57 12.40 -30.63
C ARG A 210 -14.01 12.32 -32.06
N ASP A 211 -12.76 12.71 -32.30
CA ASP A 211 -12.12 12.51 -33.60
C ASP A 211 -11.65 11.05 -33.78
N THR A 212 -11.22 10.40 -32.70
CA THR A 212 -10.69 9.02 -32.72
C THR A 212 -11.62 7.97 -32.07
N PHE A 213 -12.59 8.44 -31.28
CA PHE A 213 -13.64 7.67 -30.62
C PHE A 213 -15.01 8.36 -30.82
N ALA A 214 -15.38 8.60 -32.09
CA ALA A 214 -16.62 9.31 -32.46
C ALA A 214 -17.86 8.68 -31.80
N ASP A 215 -18.06 7.38 -32.04
CA ASP A 215 -19.19 6.59 -31.52
C ASP A 215 -18.73 5.72 -30.33
N PHE A 216 -18.16 6.35 -29.30
CA PHE A 216 -17.61 5.66 -28.13
C PHE A 216 -18.62 4.77 -27.42
N GLU A 217 -19.87 5.20 -27.34
CA GLU A 217 -20.96 4.44 -26.73
C GLU A 217 -21.23 3.14 -27.48
N ASP A 218 -21.22 3.16 -28.82
CA ASP A 218 -21.37 1.97 -29.65
C ASP A 218 -20.18 1.04 -29.51
N LEU A 219 -18.95 1.58 -29.42
CA LEU A 219 -17.75 0.79 -29.13
C LEU A 219 -17.88 0.06 -27.78
N VAL A 220 -18.36 0.74 -26.73
CA VAL A 220 -18.55 0.11 -25.41
C VAL A 220 -19.55 -1.04 -25.47
N GLU A 221 -20.66 -0.89 -26.19
CA GLU A 221 -21.64 -1.96 -26.35
C GLU A 221 -21.13 -3.10 -27.25
N GLU A 222 -20.30 -2.80 -28.26
CA GLU A 222 -19.63 -3.81 -29.10
C GLU A 222 -18.65 -4.68 -28.29
N MET A 223 -17.99 -4.10 -27.28
CA MET A 223 -16.93 -4.76 -26.51
C MET A 223 -17.42 -5.51 -25.25
N LYS A 224 -18.68 -5.31 -24.82
CA LYS A 224 -19.29 -6.02 -23.67
C LYS A 224 -19.81 -7.41 -24.05
#